data_AF-A0A9E5ALA3-F1
#
_entry.id   AF-A0A9E5ALA3-F1
#
_cell.length_a   1.000
_cell.length_b   1.000
_cell.length_c   1.000
_cell.angle_alpha   90.00
_cell.angle_beta   90.00
_cell.angle_gamma   90.00
#
_symmetry.space_group_name_H-M   'P 1'
#
loop_
_entity.id
_entity.type
_entity.pdbx_description
1 polymer ?
#
loop_
_entity_poly.entity_id
_entity_poly.type
_entity_poly.pdbx_seq_one_letter_code
_entity_poly.pdbx_strand_id
1 'polypeptide(L)'
;MLEHTMVDVGDAIRRTSRPLIPIHDTLAATANLARRVGHDFADHQLLDQALTHTSFRNERPDCLIDNQRLEFLGDAVLGLVITEALVELMPERREGQLTLLKSQLVRESCLAEVAEAIGLGPALRLGRGEDQSGGRRRPSILADALEALIAAIFMDGGYVAVRPIVRNLFEDLLHEAVTTAAELGDTPGALSAGVANWKTAVQELLQQLGHQPPTYTVVSFVGASNLRRFRVQATAFIDNDLLTGEGEGANKKFAEHVAAGDLYQRLMTMTGRADADPMLAALIAVPTTRPSGLRPRPFGDTFVAVPPVRLPDSGSSSDPLR
;
A
#
# COMPACT_ATOMS: atom_id res chain seq x y z
N MET A 1 8.37 44.62 2.43
CA MET A 1 6.93 44.37 2.46
C MET A 1 6.59 43.63 1.17
N LEU A 2 6.69 42.31 1.18
CA LEU A 2 6.29 41.43 0.09
C LEU A 2 5.56 40.27 0.77
N GLU A 3 4.24 40.38 0.86
CA GLU A 3 3.38 39.28 1.29
C GLU A 3 3.33 38.26 0.15
N HIS A 4 3.92 37.09 0.37
CA HIS A 4 3.72 35.93 -0.48
C HIS A 4 2.32 35.37 -0.17
N THR A 5 1.35 35.68 -1.02
CA THR A 5 0.06 35.00 -1.03
C THR A 5 0.29 33.55 -1.46
N MET A 6 0.37 32.64 -0.49
CA MET A 6 0.24 31.20 -0.72
C MET A 6 -1.16 30.97 -1.26
N VAL A 7 -1.28 30.81 -2.57
CA VAL A 7 -2.52 30.32 -3.19
C VAL A 7 -2.65 28.87 -2.78
N ASP A 8 -3.61 28.57 -1.90
CA ASP A 8 -4.01 27.19 -1.61
C ASP A 8 -4.47 26.56 -2.94
N VAL A 9 -3.71 25.59 -3.42
CA VAL A 9 -4.00 24.85 -4.66
C VAL A 9 -5.38 24.18 -4.58
N GLY A 10 -5.85 23.85 -3.36
CA GLY A 10 -7.20 23.34 -3.13
C GLY A 10 -8.28 24.37 -3.50
N ASP A 11 -8.08 25.65 -3.19
CA ASP A 11 -9.03 26.71 -3.47
C ASP A 11 -9.13 27.08 -4.96
N ALA A 12 -8.04 26.92 -5.71
CA ALA A 12 -8.05 27.14 -7.16
C ALA A 12 -8.89 26.08 -7.90
N ILE A 13 -8.96 24.84 -7.39
CA ILE A 13 -9.73 23.74 -7.98
C ILE A 13 -11.20 23.77 -7.54
N ARG A 14 -11.48 24.21 -6.30
CA ARG A 14 -12.85 24.34 -5.75
C ARG A 14 -13.76 25.29 -6.55
N ARG A 15 -13.20 26.27 -7.28
CA ARG A 15 -13.97 27.31 -8.01
C ARG A 15 -14.69 26.85 -9.28
N THR A 16 -14.58 25.57 -9.68
CA THR A 16 -15.26 25.03 -10.88
C THR A 16 -16.45 24.09 -10.60
N SER A 17 -16.81 23.85 -9.33
CA SER A 17 -17.85 22.87 -9.00
C SER A 17 -19.26 23.47 -9.11
N ARG A 18 -19.97 23.14 -10.20
CA ARG A 18 -21.43 23.28 -10.31
C ARG A 18 -22.12 22.24 -9.41
N PRO A 19 -23.30 22.54 -8.83
CA PRO A 19 -23.97 21.62 -7.92
C PRO A 19 -24.37 20.32 -8.65
N LEU A 20 -23.92 19.19 -8.13
CA LEU A 20 -24.21 17.85 -8.64
C LEU A 20 -25.54 17.36 -8.06
N ILE A 21 -26.33 16.70 -8.90
CA ILE A 21 -27.55 16.00 -8.50
C ILE A 21 -27.13 14.83 -7.60
N PRO A 22 -27.72 14.64 -6.41
CA PRO A 22 -27.40 13.49 -5.58
C PRO A 22 -27.88 12.20 -6.27
N ILE A 23 -26.94 11.26 -6.48
CA ILE A 23 -27.22 9.98 -7.16
C ILE A 23 -27.31 8.89 -6.07
N HIS A 24 -28.55 8.57 -5.68
CA HIS A 24 -28.87 7.85 -4.43
C HIS A 24 -28.62 6.32 -4.43
N ASP A 25 -28.16 5.71 -5.53
CA ASP A 25 -28.18 4.24 -5.70
C ASP A 25 -27.14 3.47 -4.83
N THR A 26 -26.20 4.15 -4.15
CA THR A 26 -25.07 3.50 -3.42
C THR A 26 -24.82 4.01 -1.99
N LEU A 27 -25.71 4.84 -1.44
CA LEU A 27 -25.51 5.59 -0.18
C LEU A 27 -24.96 4.76 0.99
N ALA A 28 -25.53 3.57 1.25
CA ALA A 28 -25.11 2.73 2.37
C ALA A 28 -23.69 2.17 2.15
N ALA A 29 -23.35 1.77 0.93
CA ALA A 29 -22.01 1.26 0.60
C ALA A 29 -20.96 2.37 0.69
N THR A 30 -21.29 3.57 0.19
CA THR A 30 -20.45 4.77 0.25
C THR A 30 -20.18 5.20 1.69
N ALA A 31 -21.21 5.27 2.54
CA ALA A 31 -21.07 5.61 3.96
C ALA A 31 -20.25 4.56 4.73
N ASN A 32 -20.42 3.27 4.40
CA ASN A 32 -19.62 2.20 4.99
C ASN A 32 -18.15 2.30 4.58
N LEU A 33 -17.87 2.63 3.32
CA LEU A 33 -16.51 2.83 2.83
C LEU A 33 -15.82 4.00 3.53
N ALA A 34 -16.46 5.17 3.60
CA ALA A 34 -15.90 6.34 4.28
C ALA A 34 -15.49 6.01 5.74
N ARG A 35 -16.35 5.28 6.47
CA ARG A 35 -16.03 4.80 7.82
C ARG A 35 -14.86 3.82 7.88
N ARG A 36 -14.74 2.90 6.92
CA ARG A 36 -13.61 1.94 6.87
C ARG A 36 -12.28 2.62 6.56
N VAL A 37 -12.32 3.63 5.69
CA VAL A 37 -11.15 4.44 5.32
C VAL A 37 -10.78 5.41 6.43
N GLY A 38 -11.74 5.82 7.26
CA GLY A 38 -11.51 6.69 8.42
C GLY A 38 -11.46 8.17 8.06
N HIS A 39 -12.09 8.59 6.96
CA HIS A 39 -12.19 9.99 6.55
C HIS A 39 -13.65 10.47 6.60
N ASP A 40 -13.89 11.59 7.27
CA ASP A 40 -15.18 12.26 7.29
C ASP A 40 -15.16 13.40 6.26
N PHE A 41 -15.84 13.19 5.13
CA PHE A 41 -15.79 14.11 4.00
C PHE A 41 -16.59 15.38 4.29
N ALA A 42 -15.94 16.54 4.24
CA ALA A 42 -16.65 17.82 4.29
C ALA A 42 -17.42 18.07 2.99
N ASP A 43 -16.81 17.73 1.85
CA ASP A 43 -17.45 17.72 0.53
C ASP A 43 -17.70 16.29 0.04
N HIS A 44 -18.92 15.79 0.28
CA HIS A 44 -19.34 14.48 -0.20
C HIS A 44 -19.34 14.33 -1.74
N GLN A 45 -19.33 15.44 -2.49
CA GLN A 45 -19.26 15.38 -3.95
C GLN A 45 -17.92 14.82 -4.44
N LEU A 46 -16.83 15.02 -3.68
CA LEU A 46 -15.52 14.45 -3.99
C LEU A 46 -15.54 12.92 -3.90
N LEU A 47 -16.16 12.37 -2.86
CA LEU A 47 -16.33 10.94 -2.70
C LEU A 47 -17.23 10.35 -3.80
N ASP A 48 -18.33 11.03 -4.10
CA ASP A 48 -19.24 10.63 -5.18
C ASP A 48 -18.53 10.61 -6.54
N GLN A 49 -17.71 11.61 -6.82
CA GLN A 49 -16.91 11.68 -8.05
C GLN A 49 -15.88 10.55 -8.10
N ALA A 50 -15.13 10.31 -7.02
CA ALA A 50 -14.12 9.25 -6.94
C ALA A 50 -14.71 7.85 -7.20
N LEU A 51 -15.95 7.61 -6.77
CA LEU A 51 -16.64 6.35 -6.93
C LEU A 51 -17.38 6.20 -8.28
N THR A 52 -17.37 7.23 -9.12
CA THR A 52 -18.09 7.23 -10.40
C THR A 52 -17.16 6.89 -11.56
N HIS A 53 -17.29 5.68 -12.11
CA HIS A 53 -16.52 5.27 -13.28
C HIS A 53 -17.07 5.89 -14.57
N THR A 54 -16.21 6.08 -15.57
CA THR A 54 -16.58 6.63 -16.89
C THR A 54 -17.73 5.90 -17.56
N SER A 55 -17.86 4.58 -17.37
CA SER A 55 -18.98 3.81 -17.93
C SER A 55 -20.34 4.23 -17.37
N PHE A 56 -20.40 4.66 -16.09
CA PHE A 56 -21.61 5.18 -15.50
C PHE A 56 -21.97 6.55 -16.09
N ARG A 57 -20.97 7.45 -16.21
CA ARG A 57 -21.11 8.75 -16.87
C ARG A 57 -21.63 8.61 -18.31
N ASN A 58 -21.04 7.69 -19.08
CA ASN A 58 -21.39 7.51 -20.50
C ASN A 58 -22.82 6.99 -20.71
N GLU A 59 -23.39 6.26 -19.75
CA GLU A 59 -24.77 5.77 -19.81
C GLU A 59 -25.80 6.80 -19.32
N ARG A 60 -25.37 7.90 -18.70
CA ARG A 60 -26.25 8.90 -18.06
C ARG A 60 -25.90 10.33 -18.52
N PRO A 61 -26.67 10.93 -19.43
CA PRO A 61 -26.42 12.29 -19.93
C PRO A 61 -26.45 13.39 -18.85
N ASP A 62 -27.12 13.12 -17.73
CA ASP A 62 -27.24 13.97 -16.55
C ASP A 62 -26.03 13.86 -15.60
N CYS A 63 -25.20 12.82 -15.75
CA CYS A 63 -23.98 12.64 -14.97
C CYS A 63 -22.81 13.29 -15.70
N LEU A 64 -22.29 14.39 -15.16
CA LEU A 64 -21.15 15.13 -15.72
C LEU A 64 -19.83 14.84 -15.02
N ILE A 65 -19.82 13.89 -14.08
CA ILE A 65 -18.65 13.54 -13.28
C ILE A 65 -18.20 12.12 -13.54
N ASP A 66 -16.90 11.95 -13.40
CA ASP A 66 -16.19 10.68 -13.39
C ASP A 66 -14.90 10.84 -12.58
N ASN A 67 -14.28 9.71 -12.30
CA ASN A 67 -13.12 9.61 -11.47
C ASN A 67 -11.79 9.91 -12.20
N GLN A 68 -11.74 10.09 -13.52
CA GLN A 68 -10.47 10.12 -14.28
C GLN A 68 -9.54 11.26 -13.85
N ARG A 69 -10.11 12.43 -13.55
CA ARG A 69 -9.31 13.58 -13.08
C ARG A 69 -8.80 13.37 -11.65
N LEU A 70 -9.56 12.67 -10.82
CA LEU A 70 -9.17 12.34 -9.46
C LEU A 70 -8.14 11.22 -9.46
N GLU A 71 -8.31 10.18 -10.28
CA GLU A 71 -7.33 9.12 -10.53
C GLU A 71 -5.96 9.71 -10.86
N PHE A 72 -5.90 10.60 -11.87
CA PHE A 72 -4.67 11.27 -12.26
C PHE A 72 -3.99 12.04 -11.11
N LEU A 73 -4.76 12.76 -10.29
CA LEU A 73 -4.22 13.44 -9.11
C LEU A 73 -3.80 12.43 -8.02
N GLY A 74 -4.56 11.35 -7.91
CA GLY A 74 -4.43 10.30 -6.92
C GLY A 74 -3.12 9.54 -7.03
N ASP A 75 -2.72 9.19 -8.25
CA ASP A 75 -1.41 8.58 -8.55
C ASP A 75 -0.26 9.45 -8.01
N ALA A 76 -0.29 10.76 -8.29
CA ALA A 76 0.73 11.69 -7.81
C ALA A 76 0.77 11.80 -6.27
N VAL A 77 -0.41 11.89 -5.63
CA VAL A 77 -0.53 11.98 -4.16
C VAL A 77 -0.07 10.68 -3.50
N LEU A 78 -0.54 9.53 -3.99
CA LEU A 78 -0.12 8.21 -3.52
C LEU A 78 1.40 8.05 -3.66
N GLY A 79 1.92 8.40 -4.84
CA GLY A 79 3.35 8.35 -5.14
C GLY A 79 4.17 9.19 -4.17
N LEU A 80 3.68 10.37 -3.75
CA LEU A 80 4.34 11.20 -2.74
C LEU A 80 4.35 10.51 -1.37
N VAL A 81 3.19 10.04 -0.88
CA VAL A 81 3.09 9.44 0.46
C VAL A 81 3.92 8.15 0.55
N ILE A 82 3.88 7.30 -0.48
CA ILE A 82 4.69 6.07 -0.51
C ILE A 82 6.18 6.39 -0.57
N THR A 83 6.60 7.35 -1.40
CA THR A 83 8.01 7.77 -1.44
C THR A 83 8.48 8.32 -0.10
N GLU A 84 7.69 9.18 0.55
CA GLU A 84 8.00 9.68 1.90
C GLU A 84 8.13 8.53 2.91
N ALA A 85 7.18 7.58 2.89
CA ALA A 85 7.20 6.43 3.80
C ALA A 85 8.44 5.55 3.60
N LEU A 86 8.83 5.29 2.36
CA LEU A 86 10.02 4.50 2.04
C LEU A 86 11.31 5.19 2.50
N VAL A 87 11.43 6.51 2.31
CA VAL A 87 12.59 7.29 2.76
C VAL A 87 12.69 7.30 4.29
N GLU A 88 11.56 7.43 4.99
CA GLU A 88 11.53 7.41 6.46
C GLU A 88 11.87 6.03 7.03
N LEU A 89 11.34 4.96 6.42
CA LEU A 89 11.52 3.59 6.91
C LEU A 89 12.88 2.99 6.55
N MET A 90 13.51 3.47 5.46
CA MET A 90 14.74 2.90 4.91
C MET A 90 15.75 3.99 4.50
N PRO A 91 16.23 4.83 5.44
CA PRO A 91 17.08 5.98 5.14
C PRO A 91 18.44 5.62 4.54
N GLU A 92 18.92 4.40 4.77
CA GLU A 92 20.23 3.93 4.28
C GLU A 92 20.17 3.38 2.84
N ARG A 93 18.98 3.28 2.24
CA ARG A 93 18.81 2.71 0.88
C ARG A 93 19.09 3.73 -0.21
N ARG A 94 19.60 3.24 -1.33
CA ARG A 94 19.90 4.05 -2.52
C ARG A 94 18.61 4.39 -3.28
N GLU A 95 18.61 5.53 -3.96
CA GLU A 95 17.49 6.01 -4.78
C GLU A 95 16.93 4.93 -5.74
N GLY A 96 17.79 4.21 -6.45
CA GLY A 96 17.36 3.16 -7.38
C GLY A 96 16.59 2.02 -6.70
N GLN A 97 16.95 1.65 -5.47
CA GLN A 97 16.24 0.65 -4.68
C GLN A 97 14.89 1.19 -4.21
N LEU A 98 14.85 2.44 -3.73
CA LEU A 98 13.61 3.09 -3.31
C LEU A 98 12.62 3.26 -4.47
N THR A 99 13.12 3.61 -5.66
CA THR A 99 12.31 3.73 -6.88
C THR A 99 11.69 2.39 -7.29
N LEU A 100 12.45 1.30 -7.18
CA LEU A 100 11.97 -0.04 -7.46
C LEU A 100 10.91 -0.51 -6.46
N LEU A 101 11.13 -0.27 -5.16
CA LEU A 101 10.13 -0.58 -4.13
C LEU A 101 8.85 0.23 -4.34
N LYS A 102 9.00 1.53 -4.66
CA LYS A 102 7.86 2.39 -4.99
C LYS A 102 7.04 1.78 -6.13
N SER A 103 7.67 1.46 -7.26
CA SER A 103 6.94 0.95 -8.45
C SER A 103 6.22 -0.37 -8.16
N GLN A 104 6.76 -1.20 -7.27
CA GLN A 104 6.13 -2.44 -6.84
C GLN A 104 4.96 -2.22 -5.89
N LEU A 105 5.04 -1.22 -5.01
CA LEU A 105 3.96 -0.89 -4.07
C LEU A 105 2.78 -0.20 -4.75
N VAL A 106 3.04 0.60 -5.79
CA VAL A 106 2.00 1.34 -6.52
C VAL A 106 1.55 0.65 -7.81
N ARG A 107 1.91 -0.61 -8.04
CA ARG A 107 1.44 -1.37 -9.21
C ARG A 107 -0.05 -1.69 -9.09
N GLU A 108 -0.75 -1.74 -10.23
CA GLU A 108 -2.20 -2.01 -10.33
C GLU A 108 -2.68 -3.14 -9.41
N SER A 109 -1.95 -4.26 -9.37
CA SER A 109 -2.35 -5.43 -8.56
C SER A 109 -2.27 -5.18 -7.06
N CYS A 110 -1.26 -4.43 -6.58
CA CYS A 110 -1.21 -4.01 -5.17
C CYS A 110 -2.36 -3.07 -4.83
N LEU A 111 -2.64 -2.11 -5.72
CA LEU A 111 -3.74 -1.16 -5.53
C LEU A 111 -5.10 -1.86 -5.51
N ALA A 112 -5.31 -2.82 -6.41
CA ALA A 112 -6.51 -3.65 -6.43
C ALA A 112 -6.66 -4.46 -5.13
N GLU A 113 -5.59 -5.06 -4.60
CA GLU A 113 -5.63 -5.78 -3.33
C GLU A 113 -6.02 -4.87 -2.14
N VAL A 114 -5.48 -3.65 -2.10
CA VAL A 114 -5.84 -2.64 -1.09
C VAL A 114 -7.31 -2.22 -1.23
N ALA A 115 -7.75 -1.96 -2.46
CA ALA A 115 -9.13 -1.59 -2.78
C ALA A 115 -10.13 -2.70 -2.38
N GLU A 116 -9.79 -3.97 -2.60
CA GLU A 116 -10.59 -5.11 -2.17
C GLU A 116 -10.66 -5.20 -0.65
N ALA A 117 -9.53 -5.03 0.04
CA ALA A 117 -9.46 -5.11 1.49
C ALA A 117 -10.37 -4.08 2.18
N ILE A 118 -10.50 -2.88 1.62
CA ILE A 118 -11.43 -1.84 2.11
C ILE A 118 -12.85 -1.94 1.56
N GLY A 119 -13.14 -2.95 0.74
CA GLY A 119 -14.46 -3.17 0.14
C GLY A 119 -14.89 -2.04 -0.78
N LEU A 120 -13.99 -1.55 -1.65
CA LEU A 120 -14.23 -0.44 -2.58
C LEU A 120 -15.25 -0.80 -3.68
N GLY A 121 -15.11 -1.98 -4.29
CA GLY A 121 -15.93 -2.42 -5.44
C GLY A 121 -17.46 -2.27 -5.28
N PRO A 122 -18.05 -2.68 -4.14
CA PRO A 122 -19.48 -2.48 -3.88
C PRO A 122 -19.94 -1.02 -3.83
N ALA A 123 -19.05 -0.06 -3.55
CA ALA A 123 -19.36 1.36 -3.51
C ALA A 123 -19.27 2.03 -4.89
N LEU A 124 -18.70 1.36 -5.90
CA LEU A 124 -18.54 1.91 -7.24
C LEU A 124 -19.88 2.11 -7.95
N ARG A 125 -19.98 3.18 -8.72
CA ARG A 125 -21.03 3.44 -9.69
C ARG A 125 -20.48 3.08 -11.06
N LEU A 126 -21.02 2.01 -11.63
CA LEU A 126 -20.64 1.48 -12.94
C LEU A 126 -21.85 1.52 -13.87
N GLY A 127 -21.61 1.72 -15.17
CA GLY A 127 -22.63 1.48 -16.19
C GLY A 127 -23.14 0.04 -16.14
N ARG A 128 -24.37 -0.22 -16.58
CA ARG A 128 -25.00 -1.54 -16.51
C ARG A 128 -24.18 -2.62 -17.21
N GLY A 129 -23.60 -2.31 -18.36
CA GLY A 129 -22.74 -3.26 -19.10
C GLY A 129 -21.47 -3.59 -18.32
N GLU A 130 -20.82 -2.57 -17.77
CA GLU A 130 -19.59 -2.73 -17.00
C GLU A 130 -19.82 -3.53 -15.72
N ASP A 131 -20.91 -3.24 -14.99
CA ASP A 131 -21.28 -3.96 -13.77
C ASP A 131 -21.56 -5.44 -14.06
N GLN A 132 -22.35 -5.74 -15.09
CA GLN A 132 -22.67 -7.11 -15.51
C GLN A 132 -21.44 -7.91 -15.96
N SER A 133 -20.44 -7.24 -16.55
CA SER A 133 -19.17 -7.85 -16.95
C SER A 133 -18.21 -8.11 -15.78
N GLY A 134 -18.62 -7.81 -14.54
CA GLY A 134 -17.82 -8.01 -13.34
C GLY A 134 -16.86 -6.86 -13.02
N GLY A 135 -17.09 -5.66 -13.55
CA GLY A 135 -16.21 -4.50 -13.36
C GLY A 135 -15.90 -4.16 -11.89
N ARG A 136 -16.81 -4.47 -10.95
CA ARG A 136 -16.61 -4.27 -9.50
C ARG A 136 -15.45 -5.07 -8.90
N ARG A 137 -14.94 -6.08 -9.60
CA ARG A 137 -13.81 -6.92 -9.20
C ARG A 137 -12.64 -6.84 -10.19
N ARG A 138 -12.71 -5.95 -11.19
CA ARG A 138 -11.65 -5.82 -12.19
C ARG A 138 -10.48 -5.05 -11.56
N PRO A 139 -9.25 -5.60 -11.58
CA PRO A 139 -8.10 -4.96 -10.94
C PRO A 139 -7.86 -3.51 -11.39
N SER A 140 -7.90 -3.25 -12.71
CA SER A 140 -7.74 -1.90 -13.25
C SER A 140 -8.76 -0.90 -12.68
N ILE A 141 -10.06 -1.23 -12.71
CA ILE A 141 -11.12 -0.36 -12.18
C ILE A 141 -10.95 -0.10 -10.67
N LEU A 142 -10.53 -1.12 -9.92
CA LEU A 142 -10.32 -1.00 -8.49
C LEU A 142 -9.08 -0.15 -8.16
N ALA A 143 -8.01 -0.29 -8.92
CA ALA A 143 -6.81 0.53 -8.78
C ALA A 143 -7.12 2.00 -9.08
N ASP A 144 -7.73 2.30 -10.23
CA ASP A 144 -8.08 3.66 -10.65
C ASP A 144 -9.02 4.33 -9.62
N ALA A 145 -9.98 3.57 -9.09
CA ALA A 145 -10.89 4.08 -8.07
C ALA A 145 -10.23 4.31 -6.71
N LEU A 146 -9.21 3.51 -6.35
CA LEU A 146 -8.44 3.74 -5.13
C LEU A 146 -7.62 5.03 -5.23
N GLU A 147 -6.96 5.25 -6.37
CA GLU A 147 -6.25 6.51 -6.64
C GLU A 147 -7.21 7.69 -6.59
N ALA A 148 -8.36 7.59 -7.24
CA ALA A 148 -9.38 8.64 -7.20
C ALA A 148 -9.89 8.92 -5.78
N LEU A 149 -10.04 7.89 -4.94
CA LEU A 149 -10.41 8.04 -3.53
C LEU A 149 -9.33 8.76 -2.74
N ILE A 150 -8.05 8.42 -2.96
CA ILE A 150 -6.90 9.10 -2.34
C ILE A 150 -6.90 10.59 -2.71
N ALA A 151 -7.14 10.91 -3.98
CA ALA A 151 -7.29 12.30 -4.43
C ALA A 151 -8.47 13.00 -3.77
N ALA A 152 -9.63 12.36 -3.64
CA ALA A 152 -10.79 12.95 -2.98
C ALA A 152 -10.48 13.32 -1.52
N ILE A 153 -9.79 12.45 -0.77
CA ILE A 153 -9.36 12.72 0.61
C ILE A 153 -8.35 13.87 0.66
N PHE A 154 -7.39 13.90 -0.27
CA PHE A 154 -6.42 14.99 -0.37
C PHE A 154 -7.07 16.33 -0.71
N MET A 155 -8.06 16.35 -1.61
CA MET A 155 -8.78 17.56 -2.00
C MET A 155 -9.65 18.10 -0.86
N ASP A 156 -10.20 17.21 -0.04
CA ASP A 156 -11.06 17.55 1.08
C ASP A 156 -10.26 18.02 2.31
N GLY A 157 -9.23 17.26 2.72
CA GLY A 157 -8.48 17.48 3.97
C GLY A 157 -6.99 17.79 3.82
N GLY A 158 -6.48 17.89 2.60
CA GLY A 158 -5.07 18.17 2.31
C GLY A 158 -4.11 17.01 2.65
N TYR A 159 -2.81 17.31 2.58
CA TYR A 159 -1.76 16.31 2.85
C TYR A 159 -1.82 15.74 4.27
N VAL A 160 -2.18 16.57 5.25
CA VAL A 160 -2.27 16.21 6.67
C VAL A 160 -3.31 15.11 6.90
N ALA A 161 -4.43 15.13 6.17
CA ALA A 161 -5.47 14.10 6.26
C ALA A 161 -5.09 12.82 5.48
N VAL A 162 -4.65 12.97 4.23
CA VAL A 162 -4.42 11.81 3.35
C VAL A 162 -3.22 10.95 3.76
N ARG A 163 -2.16 11.57 4.27
CA ARG A 163 -0.89 10.89 4.63
C ARG A 163 -1.09 9.74 5.64
N PRO A 164 -1.69 9.94 6.82
CA PRO A 164 -1.88 8.84 7.78
C PRO A 164 -2.85 7.76 7.25
N ILE A 165 -3.85 8.14 6.45
CA ILE A 165 -4.80 7.19 5.87
C ILE A 165 -4.08 6.27 4.88
N VAL A 166 -3.35 6.82 3.91
CA VAL A 166 -2.59 6.03 2.94
C VAL A 166 -1.55 5.17 3.65
N ARG A 167 -0.82 5.70 4.65
CA ARG A 167 0.13 4.90 5.44
C ARG A 167 -0.53 3.70 6.12
N ASN A 168 -1.73 3.87 6.68
CA ASN A 168 -2.46 2.77 7.30
C ASN A 168 -2.97 1.76 6.27
N LEU A 169 -3.46 2.22 5.12
CA LEU A 169 -3.93 1.34 4.04
C LEU A 169 -2.82 0.47 3.46
N PHE A 170 -1.60 1.00 3.41
CA PHE A 170 -0.42 0.33 2.86
C PHE A 170 0.51 -0.25 3.94
N GLU A 171 0.10 -0.28 5.21
CA GLU A 171 0.96 -0.68 6.33
C GLU A 171 1.56 -2.08 6.13
N ASP A 172 0.71 -3.07 5.79
CA ASP A 172 1.15 -4.44 5.53
C ASP A 172 2.17 -4.52 4.37
N LEU A 173 1.90 -3.79 3.28
CA LEU A 173 2.77 -3.77 2.10
C LEU A 173 4.11 -3.05 2.36
N LEU A 174 4.08 -1.96 3.11
CA LEU A 174 5.28 -1.23 3.52
C LEU A 174 6.13 -2.08 4.48
N HIS A 175 5.50 -2.77 5.43
CA HIS A 175 6.20 -3.68 6.34
C HIS A 175 6.83 -4.85 5.56
N GLU A 176 6.14 -5.38 4.56
CA GLU A 176 6.67 -6.39 3.66
C GLU A 176 7.88 -5.89 2.87
N ALA A 177 7.77 -4.71 2.24
CA ALA A 177 8.88 -4.08 1.52
C ALA A 177 10.13 -3.90 2.40
N VAL A 178 9.96 -3.44 3.64
CA VAL A 178 11.06 -3.25 4.61
C VAL A 178 11.69 -4.59 5.01
N THR A 179 10.87 -5.59 5.31
CA THR A 179 11.35 -6.91 5.74
C THR A 179 12.13 -7.60 4.63
N THR A 180 11.54 -7.64 3.43
CA THR A 180 12.17 -8.21 2.23
C THR A 180 13.47 -7.48 1.90
N ALA A 181 13.50 -6.15 2.00
CA ALA A 181 14.72 -5.40 1.79
C ALA A 181 15.80 -5.80 2.83
N ALA A 182 15.44 -5.87 4.12
CA ALA A 182 16.37 -6.21 5.19
C ALA A 182 17.00 -7.61 5.00
N GLU A 183 16.22 -8.58 4.54
CA GLU A 183 16.68 -9.96 4.30
C GLU A 183 17.61 -10.07 3.08
N LEU A 184 17.37 -9.29 2.02
CA LEU A 184 18.12 -9.37 0.76
C LEU A 184 19.42 -8.53 0.74
N GLY A 185 19.62 -7.65 1.72
CA GLY A 185 20.80 -6.76 1.80
C GLY A 185 20.89 -5.76 0.64
N ASP A 186 22.09 -5.24 0.36
CA ASP A 186 22.35 -4.29 -0.74
C ASP A 186 22.74 -4.97 -2.06
N THR A 187 22.36 -6.22 -2.19
CA THR A 187 22.73 -7.07 -3.31
C THR A 187 22.10 -6.56 -4.61
N PRO A 188 22.89 -6.23 -5.64
CA PRO A 188 22.35 -5.78 -6.93
C PRO A 188 21.41 -6.83 -7.53
N GLY A 189 20.18 -6.44 -7.89
CA GLY A 189 19.18 -7.32 -8.49
C GLY A 189 18.28 -8.08 -7.51
N ALA A 190 18.68 -8.24 -6.24
CA ALA A 190 17.92 -9.01 -5.26
C ALA A 190 16.54 -8.41 -4.95
N LEU A 191 16.44 -7.08 -4.83
CA LEU A 191 15.18 -6.37 -4.61
C LEU A 191 14.22 -6.48 -5.82
N SER A 192 14.76 -6.65 -7.03
CA SER A 192 13.96 -6.78 -8.26
C SER A 192 13.27 -8.14 -8.34
N ALA A 193 13.84 -9.16 -7.69
CA ALA A 193 13.24 -10.47 -7.56
C ALA A 193 12.48 -10.67 -6.25
N GLY A 194 12.93 -10.00 -5.18
CA GLY A 194 12.41 -10.06 -3.81
C GLY A 194 10.95 -9.72 -3.63
N VAL A 195 10.49 -8.76 -4.43
CA VAL A 195 9.18 -8.14 -4.30
C VAL A 195 8.30 -8.47 -5.52
N ALA A 196 8.82 -9.28 -6.45
CA ALA A 196 8.00 -9.96 -7.43
C ALA A 196 7.18 -11.01 -6.66
N ASN A 197 5.86 -10.96 -6.79
CA ASN A 197 4.90 -11.82 -6.09
C ASN A 197 5.37 -13.28 -6.05
N TRP A 198 6.00 -13.71 -4.94
CA TRP A 198 6.65 -15.03 -4.87
C TRP A 198 5.69 -16.18 -5.16
N LYS A 199 4.41 -16.01 -4.83
CA LYS A 199 3.38 -17.00 -5.13
C LYS A 199 3.22 -17.18 -6.64
N THR A 200 3.19 -16.09 -7.39
CA THR A 200 3.16 -16.09 -8.85
C THR A 200 4.46 -16.64 -9.42
N ALA A 201 5.62 -16.20 -8.91
CA ALA A 201 6.92 -16.67 -9.38
C ALA A 201 7.10 -18.19 -9.21
N VAL A 202 6.70 -18.75 -8.05
CA VAL A 202 6.69 -20.20 -7.81
C VAL A 202 5.73 -20.90 -8.74
N GLN A 203 4.52 -20.37 -8.92
CA GLN A 203 3.51 -20.98 -9.79
C GLN A 203 3.96 -21.04 -11.26
N GLU A 204 4.52 -19.96 -11.78
CA GLU A 204 5.06 -19.89 -13.13
C GLU A 204 6.24 -20.86 -13.32
N LEU A 205 7.16 -20.90 -12.36
CA LEU A 205 8.31 -21.81 -12.40
C LEU A 205 7.86 -23.28 -12.40
N LEU A 206 6.92 -23.65 -11.55
CA LEU A 206 6.37 -25.01 -11.51
C LEU A 206 5.64 -25.37 -12.79
N GLN A 207 4.88 -24.43 -13.36
CA GLN A 207 4.19 -24.64 -14.63
C GLN A 207 5.17 -24.85 -15.79
N GLN A 208 6.27 -24.07 -15.84
CA GLN A 208 7.33 -24.24 -16.84
C GLN A 208 8.02 -25.61 -16.73
N LEU A 209 8.12 -26.15 -15.52
CA LEU A 209 8.69 -27.47 -15.25
C LEU A 209 7.67 -28.61 -15.44
N GLY A 210 6.40 -28.31 -15.73
CA GLY A 210 5.34 -29.31 -15.93
C GLY A 210 4.79 -29.89 -14.62
N HIS A 211 4.97 -29.21 -13.50
CA HIS A 211 4.49 -29.64 -12.18
C HIS A 211 3.19 -28.92 -11.76
N GLN A 212 2.55 -29.48 -10.73
CA GLN A 212 1.34 -28.91 -10.13
C GLN A 212 1.65 -27.61 -9.36
N PRO A 213 0.68 -26.69 -9.21
CA PRO A 213 0.87 -25.45 -8.45
C PRO A 213 1.15 -25.72 -6.96
N PRO A 214 1.77 -24.77 -6.24
CA PRO A 214 2.12 -24.94 -4.84
C PRO A 214 0.88 -24.88 -3.95
N THR A 215 0.89 -25.61 -2.84
CA THR A 215 -0.15 -25.58 -1.81
C THR A 215 0.37 -24.87 -0.55
N TYR A 216 -0.45 -24.01 0.07
CA TYR A 216 -0.08 -23.28 1.27
C TYR A 216 -0.92 -23.73 2.48
N THR A 217 -0.24 -24.19 3.53
CA THR A 217 -0.89 -24.70 4.75
C THR A 217 -0.44 -23.91 5.97
N VAL A 218 -1.38 -23.41 6.77
CA VAL A 218 -1.06 -22.79 8.06
C VAL A 218 -0.70 -23.91 9.05
N VAL A 219 0.57 -23.95 9.46
CA VAL A 219 1.12 -24.98 10.35
C VAL A 219 0.85 -24.65 11.81
N SER A 220 0.91 -23.37 12.16
CA SER A 220 0.56 -22.90 13.51
C SER A 220 0.23 -21.42 13.51
N PHE A 221 -0.43 -20.95 14.57
CA PHE A 221 -0.51 -19.53 14.88
C PHE A 221 -0.38 -19.34 16.40
N VAL A 222 0.33 -18.29 16.82
CA VAL A 222 0.60 -17.98 18.23
C VAL A 222 0.29 -16.51 18.48
N GLY A 223 -0.54 -16.20 19.49
CA GLY A 223 -0.80 -14.83 19.96
C GLY A 223 -2.28 -14.47 20.12
N ALA A 224 -2.57 -13.50 20.99
CA ALA A 224 -3.87 -12.83 21.08
C ALA A 224 -4.19 -12.12 19.75
N SER A 225 -5.46 -11.77 19.48
CA SER A 225 -5.93 -11.28 18.16
C SER A 225 -5.09 -10.16 17.52
N ASN A 226 -4.40 -9.36 18.33
CA ASN A 226 -3.56 -8.23 17.97
C ASN A 226 -2.03 -8.50 17.98
N LEU A 227 -1.58 -9.74 18.25
CA LEU A 227 -0.18 -10.17 18.23
C LEU A 227 -0.02 -11.57 17.60
N ARG A 228 -0.89 -11.93 16.66
CA ARG A 228 -0.85 -13.25 16.02
C ARG A 228 0.35 -13.34 15.09
N ARG A 229 1.22 -14.32 15.33
CA ARG A 229 2.16 -14.81 14.33
C ARG A 229 1.65 -16.08 13.71
N PHE A 230 1.53 -16.10 12.39
CA PHE A 230 1.18 -17.24 11.57
C PHE A 230 2.46 -17.90 11.09
N ARG A 231 2.52 -19.22 11.14
CA ARG A 231 3.52 -20.03 10.45
C ARG A 231 2.82 -20.78 9.32
N VAL A 232 3.31 -20.63 8.11
CA VAL A 232 2.79 -21.25 6.90
C VAL A 232 3.88 -22.09 6.26
N GLN A 233 3.47 -23.21 5.68
CA GLN A 233 4.31 -24.06 4.86
C GLN A 233 3.74 -24.08 3.44
N ALA A 234 4.59 -23.74 2.47
CA ALA A 234 4.34 -23.90 1.05
C ALA A 234 4.89 -25.25 0.60
N THR A 235 4.13 -26.02 -0.17
CA THR A 235 4.52 -27.36 -0.61
C THR A 235 4.32 -27.53 -2.11
N ALA A 236 5.29 -28.14 -2.79
CA ALA A 236 5.20 -28.52 -4.19
C ALA A 236 5.80 -29.92 -4.40
N PHE A 237 5.25 -30.69 -5.34
CA PHE A 237 5.80 -31.98 -5.74
C PHE A 237 6.60 -31.84 -7.02
N ILE A 238 7.85 -32.31 -7.00
CA ILE A 238 8.77 -32.29 -8.14
C ILE A 238 9.26 -33.71 -8.35
N ASP A 239 8.97 -34.31 -9.49
CA ASP A 239 9.35 -35.70 -9.81
C ASP A 239 9.02 -36.72 -8.68
N ASN A 240 7.88 -36.52 -8.01
CA ASN A 240 7.38 -37.23 -6.83
C ASN A 240 8.06 -36.93 -5.49
N ASP A 241 9.06 -36.07 -5.44
CA ASP A 241 9.64 -35.57 -4.20
C ASP A 241 8.88 -34.34 -3.68
N LEU A 242 8.60 -34.33 -2.38
CA LEU A 242 7.92 -33.22 -1.72
C LEU A 242 8.94 -32.15 -1.35
N LEU A 243 8.86 -31.01 -2.02
CA LEU A 243 9.60 -29.81 -1.67
C LEU A 243 8.74 -28.90 -0.80
N THR A 244 9.35 -28.35 0.24
CA THR A 244 8.67 -27.53 1.24
C THR A 244 9.43 -26.23 1.45
N GLY A 245 8.70 -25.12 1.55
CA GLY A 245 9.19 -23.82 2.01
C GLY A 245 8.40 -23.36 3.22
N GLU A 246 9.03 -22.61 4.11
CA GLU A 246 8.43 -22.15 5.37
C GLU A 246 8.42 -20.62 5.45
N GLY A 247 7.37 -20.07 6.07
CA GLY A 247 7.25 -18.63 6.27
C GLY A 247 6.50 -18.30 7.54
N GLU A 248 6.95 -17.23 8.21
CA GLU A 248 6.29 -16.67 9.39
C GLU A 248 5.82 -15.24 9.13
N GLY A 249 4.71 -14.84 9.75
CA GLY A 249 4.12 -13.53 9.49
C GLY A 249 3.14 -13.03 10.53
N ALA A 250 2.99 -11.70 10.61
CA ALA A 250 1.97 -11.05 11.44
C ALA A 250 0.53 -11.32 10.94
N ASN A 251 0.38 -11.70 9.68
CA ASN A 251 -0.88 -12.13 9.10
C ASN A 251 -0.67 -13.37 8.21
N LYS A 252 -1.76 -14.08 7.88
CA LYS A 252 -1.71 -15.29 7.06
C LYS A 252 -1.12 -15.03 5.67
N LYS A 253 -1.50 -13.92 5.03
CA LYS A 253 -1.07 -13.58 3.66
C LYS A 253 0.45 -13.39 3.58
N PHE A 254 1.03 -12.70 4.55
CA PHE A 254 2.47 -12.47 4.66
C PHE A 254 3.22 -13.77 4.94
N ALA A 255 2.75 -14.58 5.89
CA ALA A 255 3.36 -15.88 6.16
C ALA A 255 3.38 -16.78 4.91
N GLU A 256 2.32 -16.75 4.10
CA GLU A 256 2.28 -17.43 2.79
C GLU A 256 3.27 -16.83 1.77
N HIS A 257 3.45 -15.51 1.74
CA HIS A 257 4.40 -14.84 0.85
C HIS A 257 5.84 -15.24 1.19
N VAL A 258 6.22 -15.22 2.46
CA VAL A 258 7.55 -15.66 2.93
C VAL A 258 7.76 -17.14 2.62
N ALA A 259 6.75 -17.98 2.85
CA ALA A 259 6.82 -19.42 2.53
C ALA A 259 7.00 -19.67 1.03
N ALA A 260 6.39 -18.83 0.18
CA ALA A 260 6.59 -18.89 -1.26
C ALA A 260 8.02 -18.50 -1.66
N GLY A 261 8.61 -17.49 -1.01
CA GLY A 261 10.00 -17.09 -1.23
C GLY A 261 11.00 -18.21 -0.90
N ASP A 262 10.85 -18.87 0.25
CA ASP A 262 11.69 -20.02 0.63
C ASP A 262 11.51 -21.20 -0.34
N LEU A 263 10.26 -21.50 -0.74
CA LEU A 263 9.99 -22.56 -1.72
C LEU A 263 10.62 -22.25 -3.09
N TYR A 264 10.56 -21.00 -3.54
CA TYR A 264 11.18 -20.56 -4.80
C TYR A 264 12.69 -20.79 -4.80
N GLN A 265 13.38 -20.40 -3.73
CA GLN A 265 14.83 -20.59 -3.59
C GLN A 265 15.21 -22.08 -3.67
N ARG A 266 14.44 -22.93 -2.99
CA ARG A 266 14.67 -24.37 -3.00
C ARG A 266 14.42 -24.98 -4.39
N LEU A 267 13.37 -24.53 -5.10
CA LEU A 267 13.11 -24.94 -6.48
C LEU A 267 14.26 -24.57 -7.42
N MET A 268 14.78 -23.35 -7.29
CA MET A 268 15.90 -22.87 -8.10
C MET A 268 17.20 -23.65 -7.83
N THR A 269 17.45 -23.98 -6.56
CA THR A 269 18.62 -24.78 -6.16
C THR A 269 18.51 -26.21 -6.71
N MET A 270 17.35 -26.85 -6.56
CA MET A 270 17.14 -28.23 -6.95
C MET A 270 17.14 -28.44 -8.48
N THR A 271 16.69 -27.44 -9.23
CA THR A 271 16.66 -27.50 -10.70
C THR A 271 18.01 -27.16 -11.36
N GLY A 272 19.06 -26.90 -10.57
CA GLY A 272 20.40 -26.54 -11.09
C GLY A 272 20.44 -25.20 -11.81
N ARG A 273 19.40 -24.37 -11.65
CA ARG A 273 19.31 -23.03 -12.24
C ARG A 273 19.94 -21.95 -11.36
N ALA A 274 20.50 -22.32 -10.20
CA ALA A 274 21.16 -21.41 -9.27
C ALA A 274 22.37 -20.67 -9.86
N ASP A 275 23.12 -21.31 -10.77
CA ASP A 275 24.31 -20.71 -11.41
C ASP A 275 23.97 -19.83 -12.63
N ALA A 276 22.76 -19.95 -13.17
CA ALA A 276 22.28 -19.17 -14.31
C ALA A 276 21.64 -17.84 -13.88
N ASP A 277 21.45 -17.64 -12.58
CA ASP A 277 20.79 -16.45 -12.03
C ASP A 277 21.76 -15.68 -11.11
N PRO A 278 22.26 -14.49 -11.53
CA PRO A 278 23.13 -13.66 -10.69
C PRO A 278 22.50 -13.27 -9.34
N MET A 279 21.20 -13.48 -9.19
CA MET A 279 20.41 -13.36 -7.96
C MET A 279 20.81 -14.31 -6.83
N LEU A 280 21.27 -15.53 -7.13
CA LEU A 280 21.52 -16.59 -6.14
C LEU A 280 22.98 -16.62 -5.66
N ALA A 281 23.93 -16.31 -6.54
CA ALA A 281 25.36 -16.23 -6.21
C ALA A 281 25.66 -15.22 -5.08
N ALA A 282 24.85 -14.17 -4.98
CA ALA A 282 25.07 -13.10 -4.02
C ALA A 282 24.32 -13.30 -2.69
N LEU A 283 23.30 -14.16 -2.65
CA LEU A 283 22.59 -14.54 -1.42
C LEU A 283 23.32 -15.65 -0.64
N ILE A 284 23.98 -16.59 -1.34
CA ILE A 284 24.78 -17.68 -0.74
C ILE A 284 26.03 -17.13 -0.01
N ALA A 285 26.51 -15.94 -0.37
CA ALA A 285 27.71 -15.33 0.19
C ALA A 285 27.53 -14.68 1.59
N VAL A 286 26.31 -14.66 2.14
CA VAL A 286 26.06 -14.12 3.49
C VAL A 286 26.30 -15.22 4.53
N PRO A 287 27.33 -15.12 5.40
CA PRO A 287 27.60 -16.15 6.41
C PRO A 287 26.49 -16.15 7.47
N THR A 288 25.85 -17.31 7.66
CA THR A 288 24.80 -17.59 8.67
C THR A 288 25.33 -17.68 10.11
N THR A 289 26.38 -16.95 10.45
CA THR A 289 26.88 -16.89 11.83
C THR A 289 26.09 -15.87 12.63
N ARG A 290 25.17 -16.37 13.48
CA ARG A 290 24.55 -15.59 14.56
C ARG A 290 25.66 -14.98 15.44
N PRO A 291 25.71 -13.65 15.65
CA PRO A 291 26.50 -13.10 16.72
C PRO A 291 25.82 -13.45 18.04
N SER A 292 26.39 -14.42 18.76
CA SER A 292 26.10 -14.65 20.16
C SER A 292 26.63 -13.43 20.95
N GLY A 293 25.74 -12.61 21.51
CA GLY A 293 26.17 -11.60 22.49
C GLY A 293 25.40 -10.28 22.59
N LEU A 294 24.47 -9.95 21.69
CA LEU A 294 23.67 -8.73 21.87
C LEU A 294 22.43 -9.01 22.72
N ARG A 295 22.49 -8.61 24.00
CA ARG A 295 21.29 -8.43 24.80
C ARG A 295 20.40 -7.36 24.15
N PRO A 296 19.08 -7.55 24.06
CA PRO A 296 18.17 -6.51 23.61
C PRO A 296 18.28 -5.33 24.57
N ARG A 297 18.54 -4.13 24.04
CA ARG A 297 18.40 -2.90 24.83
C ARG A 297 16.91 -2.74 25.17
N PRO A 298 16.54 -2.44 26.42
CA PRO A 298 15.16 -2.10 26.72
C PRO A 298 14.79 -0.82 25.95
N PHE A 299 13.60 -0.82 25.35
CA PHE A 299 12.95 0.40 24.87
C PHE A 299 12.82 1.35 26.06
N GLY A 300 13.70 2.35 26.13
CA GLY A 300 13.67 3.39 27.13
C GLY A 300 12.83 4.55 26.65
N ASP A 301 11.79 4.88 27.42
CA ASP A 301 11.07 6.14 27.37
C ASP A 301 12.06 7.30 27.26
N THR A 302 12.11 7.92 26.08
CA THR A 302 12.69 9.27 25.95
C THR A 302 11.81 10.07 25.00
N PHE A 303 10.65 10.48 25.51
CA PHE A 303 10.00 11.69 25.02
C PHE A 303 10.99 12.84 25.26
N VAL A 304 11.62 13.34 24.20
CA VAL A 304 12.24 14.67 24.26
C VAL A 304 11.08 15.67 24.29
N ALA A 305 10.84 16.24 25.47
CA ALA A 305 9.88 17.31 25.65
C ALA A 305 10.23 18.49 24.74
N VAL A 306 9.32 18.81 23.82
CA VAL A 306 9.35 20.07 23.07
C VAL A 306 9.10 21.20 24.07
N PRO A 307 10.00 22.19 24.23
CA PRO A 307 9.75 23.30 25.13
C PRO A 307 8.59 24.17 24.62
N PRO A 308 7.73 24.72 25.50
CA PRO A 308 6.59 25.52 25.07
C PRO A 308 7.05 26.81 24.41
N VAL A 309 6.46 27.10 23.24
CA VAL A 309 6.58 28.36 22.52
C VAL A 309 6.02 29.48 23.41
N ARG A 310 6.87 30.43 23.82
CA ARG A 310 6.43 31.66 24.48
C ARG A 310 5.76 32.56 23.44
N LEU A 311 4.47 32.79 23.58
CA LEU A 311 3.78 33.90 22.91
C LEU A 311 4.29 35.23 23.50
N PRO A 312 4.53 36.27 22.69
CA PRO A 312 4.93 37.57 23.20
C PRO A 312 3.79 38.23 23.98
N ASP A 313 4.11 38.73 25.18
CA ASP A 313 3.22 39.45 26.07
C ASP A 313 2.56 40.64 25.37
N SER A 314 1.24 40.65 25.30
CA SER A 314 0.45 41.85 25.00
C SER A 314 0.52 42.78 26.21
N GLY A 315 1.55 43.62 26.25
CA GLY A 315 1.73 44.67 27.26
C GLY A 315 0.51 45.60 27.31
N SER A 316 -0.28 45.47 28.37
CA SER A 316 -1.25 46.46 28.82
C SER A 316 -0.50 47.68 29.36
N SER A 317 -0.29 48.68 28.52
CA SER A 317 0.15 50.02 28.93
C SER A 317 -1.06 50.80 29.47
N SER A 318 -1.29 50.68 30.76
CA SER A 318 -1.99 51.70 31.55
C SER A 318 -0.94 52.41 32.40
N ASP A 319 -0.64 53.66 32.09
CA ASP A 319 0.06 54.55 33.02
C ASP A 319 -0.77 55.84 33.19
N PRO A 320 -1.12 56.25 34.42
CA PRO A 320 -1.82 57.49 34.70
C PRO A 320 -0.84 58.63 35.11
N LEU A 321 -1.22 59.86 34.78
CA LEU A 321 -0.82 61.12 35.44
C LEU A 321 0.68 61.54 35.41
N ARG A 322 1.04 62.38 34.43
CA ARG A 322 1.52 63.77 34.66
C ARG A 322 1.67 64.55 33.35
#